data_AF-A0A5Q4FWG8-F1
#
_entry.id   AF-A0A5Q4FWG8-F1
#
_cell.length_a   1.000
_cell.length_b   1.000
_cell.length_c   1.000
_cell.angle_alpha   90.00
_cell.angle_beta   90.00
_cell.angle_gamma   90.00
#
_symmetry.space_group_name_H-M   'P 1'
#
loop_
_entity.id
_entity.type
_entity.pdbx_description
1 polymer ?
#
loop_
_entity_poly.entity_id
_entity_poly.type
_entity_poly.pdbx_seq_one_letter_code
_entity_poly.pdbx_strand_id
1 'polypeptide(L)'
;MEHIPSVKELRSAARACTVMAYAAGLAGVAAGTLVLRDGDLAFAIILWVITFAVGAALMGVAVVVRAVAALTAELRSMSSDVRVLVADRARDGLRTPPRDDPWSGHPPY
;
A
#
# COMPACT_ATOMS: atom_id res chain seq x y z
N MET A 1 -1.61 -22.63 2.58
CA MET A 1 -2.07 -21.44 3.33
C MET A 1 -1.46 -20.23 2.66
N GLU A 2 -2.25 -19.41 1.97
CA GLU A 2 -1.78 -18.21 1.30
C GLU A 2 -1.27 -17.21 2.33
N HIS A 3 0.02 -16.90 2.27
CA HIS A 3 0.65 -15.92 3.15
C HIS A 3 0.26 -14.51 2.66
N ILE A 4 -0.67 -13.86 3.35
CA ILE A 4 -1.05 -12.47 3.05
C ILE A 4 0.04 -11.55 3.61
N PRO A 5 0.83 -10.87 2.76
CA PRO A 5 1.96 -10.06 3.21
C PRO A 5 1.49 -8.87 4.05
N SER A 6 2.27 -8.54 5.07
CA SER A 6 2.01 -7.41 5.95
C SER A 6 2.29 -6.06 5.26
N VAL A 7 1.66 -4.99 5.74
CA VAL A 7 1.88 -3.62 5.25
C VAL A 7 3.36 -3.20 5.32
N LYS A 8 4.10 -3.68 6.34
CA LYS A 8 5.53 -3.42 6.50
C LYS A 8 6.36 -4.09 5.40
N GLU A 9 6.02 -5.31 5.03
CA GLU A 9 6.68 -6.06 3.95
C GLU A 9 6.40 -5.43 2.59
N LEU A 10 5.15 -5.03 2.32
CA LEU A 10 4.79 -4.30 1.10
C LEU A 10 5.57 -2.97 0.99
N ARG A 11 5.66 -2.20 2.09
CA ARG A 11 6.44 -0.95 2.10
C ARG A 11 7.94 -1.21 1.88
N SER A 12 8.48 -2.28 2.44
CA SER A 12 9.87 -2.70 2.22
C SER A 12 10.12 -3.09 0.76
N ALA A 13 9.23 -3.90 0.17
CA ALA A 13 9.30 -4.31 -1.23
C ALA A 13 9.24 -3.11 -2.19
N ALA A 14 8.36 -2.13 -1.92
CA ALA A 14 8.29 -0.90 -2.71
C ALA A 14 9.59 -0.07 -2.63
N ARG A 15 10.21 0.01 -1.44
CA ARG A 15 11.51 0.68 -1.27
C ARG A 15 12.62 -0.06 -2.04
N ALA A 16 12.67 -1.39 -1.94
CA ALA A 16 13.64 -2.20 -2.66
C ALA A 16 13.49 -2.03 -4.18
N CYS A 17 12.27 -2.05 -4.72
CA CYS A 17 12.01 -1.79 -6.14
C CYS A 17 12.48 -0.39 -6.56
N THR A 18 12.24 0.62 -5.72
CA THR A 18 12.70 1.99 -6.00
C THR A 18 14.23 2.07 -6.07
N VAL A 19 14.93 1.47 -5.10
CA VAL A 19 16.40 1.44 -5.08
C VAL A 19 16.97 0.69 -6.29
N MET A 20 16.38 -0.47 -6.63
CA MET A 20 16.80 -1.25 -7.80
C MET A 20 16.56 -0.48 -9.10
N ALA A 21 15.47 0.27 -9.23
CA ALA A 21 15.21 1.11 -10.40
C ALA A 21 16.29 2.17 -10.59
N TYR A 22 16.67 2.88 -9.52
CA TYR A 22 17.75 3.88 -9.58
C TYR A 22 19.11 3.24 -9.89
N ALA A 23 19.43 2.10 -9.25
CA ALA A 23 20.67 1.38 -9.50
C ALA A 23 20.75 0.90 -10.97
N ALA A 24 19.67 0.35 -11.51
CA ALA A 24 19.59 -0.08 -12.90
C ALA A 24 19.74 1.09 -13.88
N GLY A 25 19.11 2.24 -13.59
CA GLY A 25 19.27 3.46 -14.39
C GLY A 25 20.71 3.97 -14.41
N LEU A 26 21.36 4.05 -13.24
CA LEU A 26 22.77 4.48 -13.14
C LEU A 26 23.72 3.51 -13.86
N ALA A 27 23.51 2.20 -13.68
CA ALA A 27 24.28 1.18 -14.37
C ALA A 27 24.11 1.25 -15.89
N GLY A 28 22.87 1.46 -16.37
CA GLY A 28 22.58 1.62 -17.79
C GLY A 28 23.22 2.86 -18.40
N VAL A 29 23.16 3.99 -17.70
CA VAL A 29 23.84 5.22 -18.15
C VAL A 29 25.34 4.99 -18.25
N ALA A 30 25.98 4.48 -17.19
CA ALA A 30 27.42 4.22 -17.17
C ALA A 30 27.88 3.23 -18.25
N ALA A 31 27.18 2.10 -18.38
CA ALA A 31 27.50 1.09 -19.38
C ALA A 31 27.27 1.60 -20.82
N GLY A 32 26.18 2.32 -21.08
CA GLY A 32 25.92 2.91 -22.41
C GLY A 32 26.95 3.98 -22.76
N THR A 33 27.41 4.79 -21.80
CA THR A 33 28.50 5.75 -22.06
C THR A 33 29.84 5.09 -22.36
N LEU A 34 30.12 3.93 -21.76
CA LEU A 34 31.30 3.13 -22.06
C LEU A 34 31.23 2.55 -23.48
N VAL A 35 30.11 1.97 -23.86
CA VAL A 35 29.88 1.44 -25.22
C VAL A 35 29.97 2.55 -26.26
N LEU A 36 29.43 3.73 -25.97
CA LEU A 36 29.50 4.88 -26.88
C LEU A 36 30.95 5.31 -27.14
N ARG A 37 31.81 5.19 -26.13
CA ARG A 37 33.25 5.47 -26.25
C ARG A 37 33.94 4.50 -27.22
N ASP A 38 33.46 3.26 -27.29
CA ASP A 38 34.00 2.22 -28.18
C ASP A 38 33.44 2.34 -29.63
N GLY A 39 32.58 3.34 -29.90
CA GLY A 39 32.10 3.68 -31.24
C GLY A 39 30.80 2.98 -31.65
N ASP A 40 30.24 2.10 -30.82
CA ASP A 40 28.99 1.39 -31.11
C ASP A 40 27.77 2.15 -30.56
N LEU A 41 27.36 3.19 -31.29
CA LEU A 41 26.20 4.02 -30.95
C LEU A 41 24.91 3.20 -30.86
N ALA A 42 24.72 2.22 -31.76
CA ALA A 42 23.49 1.45 -31.83
C ALA A 42 23.31 0.60 -30.57
N PHE A 43 24.37 -0.09 -30.15
CA PHE A 43 24.34 -0.89 -28.92
C PHE A 43 24.15 -0.03 -27.67
N ALA A 44 24.78 1.16 -27.61
CA ALA A 44 24.61 2.10 -26.50
C ALA A 44 23.15 2.55 -26.35
N ILE A 45 22.48 2.90 -27.47
CA ILE A 45 21.07 3.30 -27.47
C ILE A 45 20.18 2.15 -27.01
N ILE A 46 20.38 0.94 -27.54
CA ILE A 46 19.60 -0.24 -27.13
C ILE A 46 19.73 -0.47 -25.62
N LEU A 47 20.96 -0.38 -25.09
CA LEU A 47 21.23 -0.58 -23.68
C LEU A 47 20.53 0.48 -22.81
N TRP A 48 20.55 1.75 -23.22
CA TRP A 48 19.81 2.82 -22.53
C TRP A 48 18.30 2.58 -22.56
N VAL A 49 17.74 2.18 -23.70
CA VAL A 49 16.30 1.93 -23.82
C VAL A 49 15.87 0.76 -22.94
N ILE A 50 16.63 -0.34 -22.94
CA ILE A 50 16.32 -1.52 -22.10
C ILE A 50 16.40 -1.16 -20.62
N THR A 51 17.48 -0.49 -20.19
CA THR A 51 17.67 -0.15 -18.77
C THR A 51 16.66 0.87 -18.30
N PHE A 52 16.28 1.83 -19.15
CA PHE A 52 15.17 2.74 -18.90
C PHE A 52 13.83 2.00 -18.76
N ALA A 53 13.52 1.07 -19.67
CA ALA A 53 12.28 0.29 -19.63
C ALA A 53 12.19 -0.56 -18.34
N VAL A 54 13.29 -1.19 -17.94
CA VAL A 54 13.37 -1.93 -16.67
C VAL A 54 13.16 -0.99 -15.48
N GLY A 55 13.83 0.16 -15.45
CA GLY A 55 13.65 1.16 -14.40
C GLY A 55 12.21 1.66 -14.30
N ALA A 56 11.57 1.95 -15.45
CA ALA A 56 10.17 2.38 -15.52
C ALA A 56 9.22 1.28 -15.01
N ALA A 57 9.44 0.02 -15.39
CA ALA A 57 8.65 -1.11 -14.91
C ALA A 57 8.76 -1.28 -13.39
N LEU A 58 9.99 -1.23 -12.85
CA LEU A 58 10.22 -1.32 -11.40
C LEU A 58 9.55 -0.17 -10.64
N MET A 59 9.56 1.04 -11.22
CA MET A 59 8.87 2.18 -10.62
C MET A 59 7.35 2.02 -10.66
N GLY A 60 6.80 1.48 -11.75
CA GLY A 60 5.39 1.10 -11.85
C GLY A 60 4.99 0.10 -10.78
N VAL A 61 5.78 -0.97 -10.59
CA VAL A 61 5.56 -1.95 -9.52
C VAL A 61 5.62 -1.29 -8.15
N ALA A 62 6.58 -0.41 -7.90
CA ALA A 62 6.69 0.31 -6.64
C ALA A 62 5.44 1.17 -6.33
N VAL A 63 4.87 1.83 -7.36
CA VAL A 63 3.62 2.60 -7.23
C VAL A 63 2.45 1.69 -6.88
N VAL A 64 2.29 0.58 -7.59
CA VAL A 64 1.21 -0.40 -7.32
C VAL A 64 1.32 -0.94 -5.90
N VAL A 65 2.52 -1.36 -5.47
CA VAL A 65 2.74 -1.88 -4.13
C VAL A 65 2.44 -0.83 -3.05
N ARG A 66 2.79 0.44 -3.28
CA ARG A 66 2.43 1.55 -2.37
C ARG A 66 0.92 1.76 -2.30
N ALA A 67 0.23 1.70 -3.43
CA ALA A 67 -1.24 1.83 -3.48
C ALA A 67 -1.91 0.70 -2.69
N VAL A 68 -1.50 -0.55 -2.91
CA VAL A 68 -2.00 -1.72 -2.17
C VAL A 68 -1.72 -1.59 -0.67
N ALA A 69 -0.51 -1.15 -0.30
CA ALA A 69 -0.16 -0.95 1.11
C ALA A 69 -1.03 0.14 1.77
N ALA A 70 -1.33 1.23 1.06
CA ALA A 70 -2.21 2.29 1.55
C ALA A 70 -3.66 1.80 1.73
N LEU A 71 -4.21 1.10 0.73
CA LEU A 71 -5.55 0.50 0.81
C LEU A 71 -5.66 -0.48 1.98
N THR A 72 -4.64 -1.32 2.17
CA THR A 72 -4.61 -2.31 3.26
C THR A 72 -4.56 -1.63 4.63
N ALA A 73 -3.83 -0.51 4.76
CA ALA A 73 -3.78 0.26 5.99
C ALA A 73 -5.13 0.92 6.30
N GLU A 74 -5.79 1.48 5.29
CA GLU A 74 -7.11 2.11 5.42
C GLU A 74 -8.17 1.10 5.87
N LEU A 75 -8.21 -0.07 5.22
CA LEU A 75 -9.12 -1.16 5.60
C LEU A 75 -8.89 -1.63 7.05
N ARG A 76 -7.63 -1.69 7.49
CA ARG A 76 -7.30 -2.01 8.89
C ARG A 76 -7.82 -0.93 9.84
N SER A 77 -7.67 0.34 9.51
CA SER A 77 -8.21 1.45 10.30
C SER A 77 -9.71 1.32 10.46
N MET A 78 -10.45 1.19 9.35
CA MET A 78 -11.91 1.05 9.38
C MET A 78 -12.36 -0.16 10.19
N SER A 79 -11.67 -1.30 10.08
CA SER A 79 -12.00 -2.49 10.87
C SER A 79 -11.75 -2.29 12.38
N SER A 80 -10.75 -1.49 12.74
CA SER A 80 -10.47 -1.10 14.12
C SER A 80 -11.57 -0.19 14.64
N ASP A 81 -11.98 0.81 13.88
CA ASP A 81 -13.03 1.75 14.25
C ASP A 81 -14.36 1.03 14.47
N VAL A 82 -14.72 0.09 13.59
CA VAL A 82 -15.91 -0.76 13.76
C VAL A 82 -15.82 -1.58 15.05
N ARG A 83 -14.66 -2.15 15.39
CA ARG A 83 -14.49 -2.89 16.65
C ARG A 83 -14.65 -2.00 17.87
N VAL A 84 -14.14 -0.78 17.82
CA VAL A 84 -14.32 0.22 18.90
C VAL A 84 -15.80 0.56 19.05
N LEU A 85 -16.50 0.84 17.94
CA LEU A 85 -17.94 1.14 17.96
C LEU A 85 -18.79 -0.01 18.48
N VAL A 86 -18.46 -1.26 18.13
CA VAL A 86 -19.14 -2.45 18.67
C VAL A 86 -18.86 -2.61 20.16
N ALA A 87 -17.62 -2.38 20.61
CA ALA A 87 -17.25 -2.45 22.02
C ALA A 87 -17.95 -1.35 22.85
N ASP A 88 -18.04 -0.12 22.32
CA ASP A 88 -18.75 0.98 22.96
C ASP A 88 -20.26 0.72 23.01
N ARG A 89 -20.86 0.21 21.93
CA ARG A 89 -22.28 -0.22 21.95
C ARG A 89 -22.55 -1.31 22.97
N ALA A 90 -21.65 -2.29 23.11
CA ALA A 90 -21.79 -3.33 24.12
C ALA A 90 -21.71 -2.76 25.55
N ARG A 91 -20.87 -1.74 25.78
CA ARG A 91 -20.77 -1.03 27.07
C ARG A 91 -21.99 -0.15 27.34
N ASP A 92 -22.52 0.54 26.34
CA ASP A 92 -23.70 1.40 26.48
C ASP A 92 -24.99 0.57 26.67
N GLY A 93 -25.07 -0.63 26.08
CA GLY A 93 -26.13 -1.60 26.35
C GLY A 93 -26.12 -2.15 27.79
N LEU A 94 -24.99 -2.08 28.49
CA LEU A 94 -24.87 -2.40 29.93
C LEU A 94 -25.17 -1.19 30.83
N ARG A 95 -25.21 0.03 30.27
CA ARG A 95 -25.40 1.29 31.01
C ARG A 95 -26.78 1.89 30.86
N THR A 96 -27.69 1.30 30.09
CA THR A 96 -29.07 1.76 30.05
C THR A 96 -29.70 1.44 31.41
N PRO A 97 -30.00 2.45 32.26
CA PRO A 97 -30.93 2.22 33.36
C PRO A 97 -32.26 1.82 32.73
N PRO A 98 -33.19 1.15 33.45
CA PRO A 98 -34.54 0.98 32.95
C PRO A 98 -35.02 2.36 32.48
N ARG A 99 -35.25 2.48 31.17
CA ARG A 99 -35.76 3.70 30.58
C ARG A 99 -37.13 3.83 31.19
N ASP A 100 -37.30 4.74 32.15
CA ASP A 100 -38.61 5.18 32.60
C ASP A 100 -39.39 5.51 31.33
N ASP A 101 -40.28 4.62 30.98
CA ASP A 101 -41.16 4.70 29.84
C ASP A 101 -42.25 5.70 30.24
N PRO A 102 -42.29 6.92 29.66
CA PRO A 102 -43.26 7.94 30.08
C PRO A 102 -44.72 7.57 29.75
N TRP A 103 -44.95 6.37 29.22
CA TRP A 103 -46.22 5.84 28.73
C TRP A 103 -46.73 4.64 29.55
N SER A 104 -46.03 4.20 30.60
CA SER A 104 -46.47 3.08 31.46
C SER A 104 -47.65 3.42 32.38
N GLY A 105 -48.13 4.67 32.36
CA GLY A 105 -49.24 5.16 33.19
C GLY A 105 -50.63 5.17 32.54
N HIS A 106 -50.81 4.68 31.31
CA HIS A 106 -52.15 4.69 30.70
C HIS A 106 -53.00 3.52 31.23
N PRO A 107 -54.14 3.79 31.92
CA PRO A 107 -55.03 2.74 32.37
C PRO A 107 -55.67 2.04 31.15
N PRO A 108 -55.85 0.71 31.20
CA PRO A 108 -56.62 0.00 30.18
C PRO A 108 -58.07 0.45 30.28
N TYR A 109 -58.61 0.92 29.16
CA TYR A 109 -60.05 1.12 28.96
C TYR A 109 -60.80 -0.22 28.97
#